data_AF-R7JAD4-F1
#
_entry.id   AF-R7JAD4-F1
#
_cell.length_a   1.000
_cell.length_b   1.000
_cell.length_c   1.000
_cell.angle_alpha   90.00
_cell.angle_beta   90.00
_cell.angle_gamma   90.00
#
_symmetry.space_group_name_H-M   'P 1'
#
loop_
_entity.id
_entity.type
_entity.pdbx_description
1 polymer ?
#
loop_
_entity_poly.entity_id
_entity_poly.type
_entity_poly.pdbx_seq_one_letter_code
_entity_poly.pdbx_strand_id
1 'polypeptide(L)'
;MLAVANAENQTDIASLEALRSETVSTVYTATTTDNKTSYSNFVMASEGDEDPVLEISSENSESNPATTTIDLERLVARVDYQVGDNADTDFEIDGRQITATITRAFLVNTYNQGTYVLKRVATDIGGTPEYLGKETYKNYVIDPNTSKKTLASTHASWYDHYFPKLSDENTEWEDWLIQGDPITEPGTTDTWYRLGYPKENTSSVDAQGKYYSTGVVFEASYKGIVGVADGSTFFRYKGTIYPTLEAAMKATYHEPYFQENQTFETFDVLTQYINSLPGNEDPAGYKDYLKTAKADNFNGEEWTWGYYKQNVLSFDEKGQATAKTREVLHDRGYGTETFLNGRGYYIYWIRHNGGDSNTTTQFDETRPMAYGIVRNNVYKLTVNSISKIGDDTPGGNATLDILVAVQNWQALPGDEVEWNN
;
A
#
# COMPACT_ATOMS: atom_id res chain seq x y z
N MET A 1 -10.53 24.75 -28.70
CA MET A 1 -10.03 23.51 -29.34
C MET A 1 -9.58 22.59 -28.23
N LEU A 2 -9.91 21.30 -28.32
CA LEU A 2 -9.49 20.30 -27.33
C LEU A 2 -8.67 19.22 -28.04
N ALA A 3 -7.70 18.66 -27.33
CA ALA A 3 -6.84 17.60 -27.84
C ALA A 3 -6.77 16.45 -26.84
N VAL A 4 -6.68 15.24 -27.38
CA VAL A 4 -6.45 14.01 -26.62
C VAL A 4 -5.38 13.23 -27.38
N ALA A 5 -4.31 12.85 -26.69
CA ALA A 5 -3.21 12.08 -27.23
C ALA A 5 -3.26 10.63 -26.73
N ASN A 6 -2.82 9.69 -27.56
CA ASN A 6 -2.69 8.26 -27.24
C ASN A 6 -3.98 7.54 -26.80
N ALA A 7 -5.17 8.10 -27.00
CA ALA A 7 -6.44 7.54 -26.54
C ALA A 7 -6.99 6.36 -27.36
N GLU A 8 -6.14 5.67 -28.12
CA GLU A 8 -6.55 4.71 -29.16
C GLU A 8 -7.56 5.32 -30.15
N ASN A 9 -8.28 4.48 -30.91
CA ASN A 9 -9.19 4.95 -31.95
C ASN A 9 -10.57 5.33 -31.37
N GLN A 10 -10.72 6.61 -30.99
CA GLN A 10 -11.97 7.17 -30.41
C GLN A 10 -12.83 7.89 -31.47
N THR A 11 -13.04 7.27 -32.63
CA THR A 11 -13.72 7.90 -33.79
C THR A 11 -15.18 8.24 -33.58
N ASP A 12 -15.81 7.76 -32.50
CA ASP A 12 -17.24 7.91 -32.27
C ASP A 12 -17.61 9.16 -31.45
N ILE A 13 -16.61 9.93 -30.99
CA ILE A 13 -16.82 11.17 -30.22
C ILE A 13 -17.20 12.31 -31.17
N ALA A 14 -18.51 12.50 -31.37
CA ALA A 14 -19.06 13.50 -32.30
C ALA A 14 -19.57 14.79 -31.63
N SER A 15 -19.46 14.93 -30.30
CA SER A 15 -19.93 16.11 -29.58
C SER A 15 -19.09 16.39 -28.33
N LEU A 16 -19.11 17.65 -27.89
CA LEU A 16 -18.48 18.05 -26.63
C LEU A 16 -19.08 17.30 -25.44
N GLU A 17 -20.39 17.04 -25.44
CA GLU A 17 -21.04 16.31 -24.34
C GLU A 17 -20.59 14.85 -24.30
N ALA A 18 -20.44 14.20 -25.46
CA ALA A 18 -19.88 12.86 -25.53
C ALA A 18 -18.44 12.82 -24.98
N LEU A 19 -17.59 13.77 -25.40
CA LEU A 19 -16.20 13.88 -24.91
C LEU A 19 -16.15 14.10 -23.40
N ARG A 20 -17.05 14.95 -22.88
CA ARG A 20 -17.18 15.22 -21.44
C ARG A 20 -17.54 13.96 -20.66
N SER A 21 -18.40 13.11 -21.20
CA SER A 21 -18.80 11.85 -20.55
C SER A 21 -17.83 10.69 -20.76
N GLU A 22 -16.88 10.81 -21.68
CA GLU A 22 -16.00 9.73 -22.09
C GLU A 22 -15.08 9.26 -20.95
N THR A 23 -14.92 7.94 -20.84
CA THR A 23 -14.04 7.32 -19.85
C THR A 23 -13.13 6.29 -20.48
N VAL A 24 -11.86 6.31 -20.10
CA VAL A 24 -10.86 5.33 -20.56
C VAL A 24 -10.38 4.47 -19.40
N SER A 25 -10.25 3.16 -19.63
CA SER A 25 -9.73 2.20 -18.64
C SER A 25 -8.22 2.00 -18.76
N THR A 26 -7.73 1.95 -20.00
CA THR A 26 -6.32 1.82 -20.37
C THR A 26 -5.75 3.21 -20.60
N VAL A 27 -4.76 3.59 -19.80
CA VAL A 27 -4.23 4.96 -19.74
C VAL A 27 -2.72 5.02 -20.02
N TYR A 28 -2.09 3.88 -20.23
CA TYR A 28 -0.72 3.69 -20.70
C TYR A 28 -0.56 2.25 -21.19
N THR A 29 0.50 2.00 -21.96
CA THR A 29 0.98 0.65 -22.28
C THR A 29 2.10 0.27 -21.32
N ALA A 30 2.02 -0.92 -20.71
CA ALA A 30 3.12 -1.50 -19.94
C ALA A 30 3.61 -2.78 -20.62
N THR A 31 4.92 -2.90 -20.82
CA THR A 31 5.55 -4.08 -21.41
C THR A 31 6.65 -4.58 -20.50
N THR A 32 6.61 -5.86 -20.14
CA THR A 32 7.64 -6.49 -19.30
C THR A 32 8.51 -7.41 -20.16
N THR A 33 9.80 -7.10 -20.21
CA THR A 33 10.83 -7.91 -20.89
C THR A 33 12.00 -8.09 -19.94
N ASP A 34 12.50 -9.31 -19.77
CA ASP A 34 13.63 -9.64 -18.88
C ASP A 34 13.49 -9.08 -17.45
N ASN A 35 12.31 -9.22 -16.86
CA ASN A 35 11.95 -8.70 -15.52
C ASN A 35 12.05 -7.17 -15.37
N LYS A 36 12.06 -6.43 -16.48
CA LYS A 36 12.00 -4.96 -16.48
C LYS A 36 10.72 -4.51 -17.18
N THR A 37 9.95 -3.66 -16.50
CA THR A 37 8.73 -3.08 -17.06
C THR A 37 9.03 -1.70 -17.65
N SER A 38 8.74 -1.52 -18.94
CA SER A 38 8.70 -0.22 -19.60
C SER A 38 7.26 0.26 -19.72
N TYR A 39 7.10 1.58 -19.71
CA TYR A 39 5.81 2.24 -19.83
C TYR A 39 5.86 3.24 -20.98
N SER A 40 4.82 3.28 -21.80
CA SER A 40 4.71 4.17 -22.96
C SER A 40 3.24 4.50 -23.26
N ASN A 41 2.99 5.33 -24.27
CA ASN A 41 1.64 5.65 -24.76
C ASN A 41 0.69 6.16 -23.66
N PHE A 42 1.19 7.02 -22.77
CA PHE A 42 0.36 7.64 -21.75
C PHE A 42 -0.75 8.45 -22.42
N VAL A 43 -2.01 8.16 -22.07
CA VAL A 43 -3.15 8.95 -22.52
C VAL A 43 -3.07 10.32 -21.87
N MET A 44 -3.19 11.36 -22.68
CA MET A 44 -3.18 12.74 -22.22
C MET A 44 -4.36 13.49 -22.82
N ALA A 45 -4.88 14.49 -22.09
CA ALA A 45 -5.96 15.35 -22.57
C ALA A 45 -5.64 16.81 -22.26
N SER A 46 -6.34 17.73 -22.94
CA SER A 46 -6.27 19.17 -22.66
C SER A 46 -6.28 19.48 -21.16
N GLU A 47 -5.28 20.23 -20.69
CA GLU A 47 -5.20 20.74 -19.31
C GLU A 47 -6.14 21.94 -19.10
N GLY A 48 -6.30 22.75 -20.15
CA GLY A 48 -7.16 23.93 -20.25
C GLY A 48 -7.66 24.13 -21.68
N ASP A 49 -8.38 25.24 -21.88
CA ASP A 49 -8.69 25.72 -23.23
C ASP A 49 -7.40 26.18 -23.94
N GLU A 50 -7.46 26.28 -25.27
CA GLU A 50 -6.35 26.70 -26.09
C GLU A 50 -5.91 28.14 -25.78
N ASP A 51 -4.60 28.37 -25.67
CA ASP A 51 -4.02 29.68 -25.38
C ASP A 51 -2.83 29.95 -26.32
N PRO A 52 -2.90 30.97 -27.20
CA PRO A 52 -4.01 31.92 -27.37
C PRO A 52 -5.23 31.28 -28.05
N VAL A 53 -6.41 31.87 -27.84
CA VAL A 53 -7.65 31.49 -28.55
C VAL A 53 -7.39 31.52 -30.06
N LEU A 54 -7.75 30.42 -30.74
CA LEU A 54 -7.52 30.29 -32.17
C LEU A 54 -8.51 31.16 -32.96
N GLU A 55 -8.02 32.27 -33.50
CA GLU A 55 -8.80 33.12 -34.39
C GLU A 55 -8.54 32.76 -35.86
N ILE A 56 -9.59 32.29 -36.55
CA ILE A 56 -9.57 32.04 -38.00
C ILE A 56 -10.28 33.19 -38.70
N SER A 57 -9.55 33.90 -39.55
CA SER A 57 -10.00 35.08 -40.29
C SER A 57 -9.58 35.02 -41.76
N SER A 58 -10.05 35.97 -42.55
CA SER A 58 -9.63 36.12 -43.96
C SER A 58 -8.15 36.48 -44.15
N GLU A 59 -7.45 36.89 -43.09
CA GLU A 59 -6.03 37.26 -43.12
C GLU A 59 -5.10 36.04 -42.99
N ASN A 60 -5.65 34.89 -42.62
CA ASN A 60 -4.88 33.65 -42.52
C ASN A 60 -4.69 33.03 -43.92
N SER A 61 -3.52 32.46 -44.15
CA SER A 61 -3.17 31.78 -45.41
C SER A 61 -2.21 30.62 -45.15
N GLU A 62 -1.89 29.84 -46.17
CA GLU A 62 -0.90 28.75 -46.06
C GLU A 62 0.48 29.27 -45.61
N SER A 63 0.88 30.48 -46.01
CA SER A 63 2.13 31.12 -45.57
C SER A 63 1.98 31.99 -44.31
N ASN A 64 0.76 32.14 -43.78
CA ASN A 64 0.46 32.85 -42.54
C ASN A 64 -0.65 32.11 -41.77
N PRO A 65 -0.37 30.88 -41.28
CA PRO A 65 -1.38 30.07 -40.63
C PRO A 65 -1.79 30.69 -39.30
N ALA A 66 -3.05 30.52 -38.91
CA ALA A 66 -3.47 30.74 -37.53
C ALA A 66 -2.81 29.67 -36.65
N THR A 67 -2.28 30.08 -35.50
CA THR A 67 -1.62 29.19 -34.56
C THR A 67 -2.21 29.33 -33.17
N THR A 68 -2.16 28.25 -32.41
CA THR A 68 -2.58 28.17 -31.01
C THR A 68 -1.77 27.07 -30.33
N THR A 69 -1.83 27.02 -29.00
CA THR A 69 -1.18 25.99 -28.20
C THR A 69 -2.22 25.29 -27.35
N ILE A 70 -2.09 23.98 -27.19
CA ILE A 70 -2.87 23.19 -26.23
C ILE A 70 -1.89 22.46 -25.34
N ASP A 71 -1.95 22.75 -24.05
CA ASP A 71 -1.23 21.99 -23.04
C ASP A 71 -1.99 20.70 -22.71
N LEU A 72 -1.25 19.60 -22.57
CA LEU A 72 -1.79 18.29 -22.27
C LEU A 72 -1.35 17.83 -20.87
N GLU A 73 -2.26 17.16 -20.18
CA GLU A 73 -2.00 16.50 -18.90
C GLU A 73 -2.24 14.99 -18.99
N ARG A 74 -1.36 14.19 -18.38
CA ARG A 74 -1.54 12.73 -18.29
C ARG A 74 -2.77 12.40 -17.45
N LEU A 75 -3.51 11.35 -17.83
CA LEU A 75 -4.71 10.89 -17.08
C LEU A 75 -4.38 10.07 -15.82
N VAL A 76 -3.10 9.90 -15.52
CA VAL A 76 -2.56 9.18 -14.36
C VAL A 76 -1.61 10.07 -13.57
N ALA A 77 -1.42 9.72 -12.30
CA ALA A 77 -0.31 10.22 -11.49
C ALA A 77 0.87 9.25 -11.57
N ARG A 78 2.01 9.65 -10.99
CA ARG A 78 3.15 8.78 -10.71
C ARG A 78 3.43 8.78 -9.21
N VAL A 79 3.75 7.62 -8.64
CA VAL A 79 4.14 7.49 -7.23
C VAL A 79 5.54 6.93 -7.14
N ASP A 80 6.40 7.69 -6.48
CA ASP A 80 7.81 7.36 -6.28
C ASP A 80 8.12 7.39 -4.78
N TYR A 81 9.05 6.53 -4.33
CA TYR A 81 9.57 6.59 -2.97
C TYR A 81 11.09 6.55 -2.92
N GLN A 82 11.64 7.00 -1.80
CA GLN A 82 13.04 6.80 -1.43
C GLN A 82 13.17 6.73 0.09
N VAL A 83 14.33 6.24 0.56
CA VAL A 83 14.76 6.45 1.95
C VAL A 83 15.63 7.69 1.95
N GLY A 84 15.33 8.67 2.81
CA GLY A 84 16.10 9.92 2.86
C GLY A 84 17.54 9.69 3.29
N ASP A 85 18.47 10.49 2.76
CA ASP A 85 19.91 10.35 3.06
C ASP A 85 20.24 10.45 4.56
N ASN A 86 19.43 11.20 5.32
CA ASN A 86 19.56 11.38 6.76
C ASN A 86 18.39 10.73 7.53
N ALA A 87 17.74 9.72 6.94
CA ALA A 87 16.59 9.10 7.56
C ALA A 87 16.98 8.42 8.90
N ASP A 88 16.23 8.74 9.95
CA ASP A 88 16.40 8.13 11.28
C ASP A 88 15.64 6.80 11.33
N THR A 89 16.28 5.76 10.79
CA THR A 89 15.70 4.41 10.69
C THR A 89 16.24 3.45 11.76
N ASP A 90 17.09 3.99 12.64
CA ASP A 90 17.57 3.29 13.82
C ASP A 90 16.74 3.72 15.04
N PHE A 91 16.39 2.76 15.89
CA PHE A 91 15.66 3.04 17.13
C PHE A 91 16.08 2.07 18.22
N GLU A 92 15.65 2.31 19.46
CA GLU A 92 16.04 1.49 20.60
C GLU A 92 14.90 0.58 21.07
N ILE A 93 15.21 -0.70 21.31
CA ILE A 93 14.37 -1.62 22.07
C ILE A 93 15.22 -2.18 23.21
N ASP A 94 14.74 -2.04 24.45
CA ASP A 94 15.38 -2.56 25.67
C ASP A 94 16.88 -2.20 25.80
N GLY A 95 17.24 -0.94 25.52
CA GLY A 95 18.64 -0.49 25.62
C GLY A 95 19.53 -0.94 24.46
N ARG A 96 18.97 -1.52 23.38
CA ARG A 96 19.71 -1.94 22.19
C ARG A 96 19.21 -1.24 20.94
N GLN A 97 20.17 -0.80 20.14
CA GLN A 97 19.92 -0.23 18.83
C GLN A 97 19.46 -1.30 17.85
N ILE A 98 18.35 -1.02 17.19
CA ILE A 98 17.73 -1.78 16.12
C ILE A 98 17.85 -0.95 14.85
N THR A 99 18.32 -1.56 13.77
CA THR A 99 18.35 -0.93 12.45
C THR A 99 17.22 -1.48 11.60
N ALA A 100 16.32 -0.62 11.15
CA ALA A 100 15.32 -0.94 10.14
C ALA A 100 15.80 -0.54 8.75
N THR A 101 15.50 -1.36 7.74
CA THR A 101 15.82 -1.05 6.35
C THR A 101 14.59 -1.31 5.49
N ILE A 102 14.10 -0.27 4.80
CA ILE A 102 13.03 -0.43 3.81
C ILE A 102 13.58 -1.24 2.64
N THR A 103 12.95 -2.37 2.32
CA THR A 103 13.41 -3.31 1.30
C THR A 103 12.54 -3.27 0.05
N ARG A 104 11.21 -3.21 0.23
CA ARG A 104 10.21 -3.28 -0.84
C ARG A 104 8.97 -2.47 -0.46
N ALA A 105 8.13 -2.17 -1.43
CA ALA A 105 6.83 -1.54 -1.24
C ALA A 105 5.86 -1.90 -2.36
N PHE A 106 4.57 -1.61 -2.18
CA PHE A 106 3.56 -1.68 -3.24
C PHE A 106 2.44 -0.66 -3.04
N LEU A 107 1.76 -0.30 -4.14
CA LEU A 107 0.57 0.55 -4.10
C LEU A 107 -0.65 -0.26 -3.67
N VAL A 108 -1.32 0.20 -2.62
CA VAL A 108 -2.56 -0.38 -2.08
C VAL A 108 -3.74 0.53 -2.40
N ASN A 109 -4.94 -0.03 -2.57
CA ASN A 109 -6.12 0.71 -3.00
C ASN A 109 -5.87 1.47 -4.32
N THR A 110 -5.23 0.83 -5.30
CA THR A 110 -5.02 1.43 -6.63
C THR A 110 -6.32 1.38 -7.42
N TYR A 111 -6.89 2.53 -7.76
CA TYR A 111 -8.18 2.59 -8.44
C TYR A 111 -8.12 1.97 -9.85
N ASN A 112 -8.93 0.94 -10.08
CA ASN A 112 -8.83 0.11 -11.29
C ASN A 112 -9.98 0.32 -12.30
N GLN A 113 -10.94 1.20 -12.00
CA GLN A 113 -12.04 1.53 -12.91
C GLN A 113 -11.62 2.57 -13.97
N GLY A 114 -12.54 2.92 -14.88
CA GLY A 114 -12.29 3.99 -15.86
C GLY A 114 -12.07 5.36 -15.21
N THR A 115 -11.36 6.23 -15.91
CA THR A 115 -11.18 7.65 -15.57
C THR A 115 -11.73 8.54 -16.68
N TYR A 116 -12.23 9.73 -16.35
CA TYR A 116 -12.70 10.67 -17.36
C TYR A 116 -11.54 11.19 -18.21
N VAL A 117 -11.79 11.36 -19.52
CA VAL A 117 -10.81 11.94 -20.44
C VAL A 117 -10.49 13.39 -20.06
N LEU A 118 -11.53 14.23 -19.91
CA LEU A 118 -11.37 15.61 -19.47
C LEU A 118 -11.40 15.71 -17.95
N LYS A 119 -10.49 16.49 -17.38
CA LYS A 119 -10.50 16.82 -15.95
C LYS A 119 -11.76 17.59 -15.58
N ARG A 120 -12.24 17.31 -14.36
CA ARG A 120 -13.45 17.89 -13.80
C ARG A 120 -13.18 18.25 -12.36
N VAL A 121 -13.56 19.47 -11.97
CA VAL A 121 -13.54 19.87 -10.57
C VAL A 121 -14.92 20.23 -10.05
N ALA A 122 -15.20 19.98 -8.78
CA ALA A 122 -16.46 20.35 -8.15
C ALA A 122 -16.24 20.68 -6.67
N THR A 123 -17.04 21.59 -6.11
CA THR A 123 -16.97 21.93 -4.66
C THR A 123 -17.40 20.78 -3.77
N ASP A 124 -18.23 19.87 -4.30
CA ASP A 124 -18.80 18.74 -3.59
C ASP A 124 -18.75 17.49 -4.49
N ILE A 125 -18.64 16.30 -3.90
CA ILE A 125 -18.46 15.03 -4.62
C ILE A 125 -19.59 14.68 -5.61
N GLY A 126 -20.77 15.30 -5.47
CA GLY A 126 -21.93 15.14 -6.35
C GLY A 126 -22.40 16.45 -6.99
N GLY A 127 -21.59 17.50 -6.91
CA GLY A 127 -21.90 18.82 -7.48
C GLY A 127 -21.79 18.84 -9.01
N THR A 128 -22.26 19.94 -9.61
CA THR A 128 -22.07 20.19 -11.04
C THR A 128 -20.57 20.43 -11.32
N PRO A 129 -19.93 19.65 -12.20
CA PRO A 129 -18.51 19.80 -12.46
C PRO A 129 -18.21 21.01 -13.35
N GLU A 130 -17.11 21.69 -13.05
CA GLU A 130 -16.40 22.57 -13.96
C GLU A 130 -15.38 21.74 -14.75
N TYR A 131 -15.49 21.76 -16.08
CA TYR A 131 -14.58 21.04 -16.97
C TYR A 131 -13.30 21.83 -17.16
N LEU A 132 -12.16 21.14 -17.13
CA LEU A 132 -10.83 21.75 -17.19
C LEU A 132 -10.61 22.80 -16.09
N GLY A 133 -11.42 22.72 -15.02
CA GLY A 133 -11.37 23.69 -13.93
C GLY A 133 -10.11 23.53 -13.09
N LYS A 134 -9.74 24.63 -12.43
CA LYS A 134 -8.53 24.68 -11.59
C LYS A 134 -8.75 23.95 -10.27
N GLU A 135 -7.76 23.15 -9.90
CA GLU A 135 -7.72 22.52 -8.58
C GLU A 135 -7.43 23.57 -7.50
N THR A 136 -8.09 23.44 -6.35
CA THR A 136 -7.89 24.26 -5.15
C THR A 136 -8.04 23.39 -3.91
N TYR A 137 -7.59 23.87 -2.75
CA TYR A 137 -7.83 23.18 -1.48
C TYR A 137 -9.33 23.06 -1.06
N LYS A 138 -10.26 23.64 -1.83
CA LYS A 138 -11.71 23.66 -1.53
C LYS A 138 -12.55 22.83 -2.49
N ASN A 139 -11.95 22.21 -3.51
CA ASN A 139 -12.69 21.43 -4.49
C ASN A 139 -12.10 20.02 -4.60
N TYR A 140 -12.86 19.17 -5.28
CA TYR A 140 -12.47 17.83 -5.66
C TYR A 140 -12.10 17.83 -7.13
N VAL A 141 -11.13 17.02 -7.52
CA VAL A 141 -11.07 16.45 -8.85
C VAL A 141 -11.92 15.19 -8.85
N ILE A 142 -12.81 15.07 -9.83
CA ILE A 142 -13.89 14.07 -9.84
C ILE A 142 -13.57 12.94 -10.81
N ASP A 143 -13.37 11.75 -10.25
CA ASP A 143 -13.37 10.49 -10.99
C ASP A 143 -14.81 9.95 -11.18
N PRO A 144 -15.05 8.95 -12.04
CA PRO A 144 -16.40 8.45 -12.33
C PRO A 144 -17.21 7.93 -11.14
N ASN A 145 -16.56 7.60 -10.02
CA ASN A 145 -17.19 7.07 -8.83
C ASN A 145 -16.96 7.88 -7.55
N THR A 146 -16.32 9.06 -7.59
CA THR A 146 -16.09 9.93 -6.41
C THR A 146 -17.35 10.11 -5.57
N SER A 147 -18.50 10.38 -6.19
CA SER A 147 -19.79 10.57 -5.50
C SER A 147 -20.29 9.34 -4.73
N LYS A 148 -19.79 8.15 -5.05
CA LYS A 148 -20.17 6.86 -4.43
C LYS A 148 -19.13 6.37 -3.40
N LYS A 149 -17.96 6.99 -3.34
CA LYS A 149 -16.88 6.64 -2.40
C LYS A 149 -17.13 7.33 -1.07
N THR A 150 -18.07 6.78 -0.30
CA THR A 150 -18.55 7.30 0.99
C THR A 150 -18.54 6.19 2.05
N LEU A 151 -18.60 6.52 3.34
CA LEU A 151 -18.67 5.51 4.40
C LEU A 151 -19.96 4.65 4.37
N ALA A 152 -20.98 5.05 3.62
CA ALA A 152 -22.24 4.32 3.51
C ALA A 152 -22.14 3.06 2.62
N SER A 153 -21.06 2.92 1.86
CA SER A 153 -20.83 1.79 0.97
C SER A 153 -19.38 1.33 1.05
N THR A 154 -19.08 0.14 0.53
CA THR A 154 -17.72 -0.32 0.25
C THR A 154 -17.69 -0.95 -1.13
N HIS A 155 -16.62 -0.71 -1.87
CA HIS A 155 -16.51 -1.13 -3.26
C HIS A 155 -15.15 -1.76 -3.54
N ALA A 156 -14.86 -2.87 -2.86
CA ALA A 156 -13.59 -3.58 -2.95
C ALA A 156 -13.16 -3.91 -4.40
N SER A 157 -14.12 -4.22 -5.29
CA SER A 157 -13.84 -4.56 -6.69
C SER A 157 -13.36 -3.38 -7.55
N TRP A 158 -13.39 -2.15 -7.04
CA TRP A 158 -12.87 -0.96 -7.73
C TRP A 158 -11.39 -0.73 -7.53
N TYR A 159 -10.73 -1.61 -6.78
CA TYR A 159 -9.36 -1.43 -6.36
C TYR A 159 -8.56 -2.69 -6.62
N ASP A 160 -7.38 -2.48 -7.22
CA ASP A 160 -6.31 -3.45 -7.13
C ASP A 160 -5.71 -3.33 -5.73
N HIS A 161 -5.40 -4.49 -5.14
CA HIS A 161 -4.81 -4.60 -3.80
C HIS A 161 -5.66 -3.88 -2.74
N TYR A 162 -6.92 -4.26 -2.57
CA TYR A 162 -7.83 -3.59 -1.65
C TYR A 162 -7.43 -3.79 -0.17
N PHE A 163 -7.07 -2.70 0.53
CA PHE A 163 -6.50 -2.72 1.88
C PHE A 163 -7.33 -3.49 2.91
N PRO A 164 -8.67 -3.29 3.02
CA PRO A 164 -9.48 -4.02 4.00
C PRO A 164 -9.55 -5.55 3.77
N LYS A 165 -9.03 -6.06 2.65
CA LYS A 165 -8.93 -7.49 2.37
C LYS A 165 -7.50 -8.04 2.56
N LEU A 166 -6.53 -7.19 2.89
CA LEU A 166 -5.19 -7.66 3.28
C LEU A 166 -5.32 -8.34 4.63
N SER A 167 -4.97 -9.61 4.67
CA SER A 167 -5.09 -10.46 5.85
C SER A 167 -4.13 -11.65 5.71
N ASP A 168 -4.02 -12.45 6.76
CA ASP A 168 -3.27 -13.70 6.72
C ASP A 168 -3.95 -14.81 5.93
N GLU A 169 -5.27 -14.74 5.75
CA GLU A 169 -6.01 -15.67 4.89
C GLU A 169 -5.67 -15.47 3.41
N ASN A 170 -5.12 -14.30 3.04
CA ASN A 170 -4.72 -13.97 1.69
C ASN A 170 -3.28 -13.46 1.66
N THR A 171 -2.31 -14.36 1.48
CA THR A 171 -0.88 -14.02 1.46
C THR A 171 -0.37 -13.53 0.11
N GLU A 172 -1.22 -13.42 -0.91
CA GLU A 172 -0.84 -12.98 -2.27
C GLU A 172 -0.22 -11.58 -2.28
N TRP A 173 -0.52 -10.75 -1.26
CA TRP A 173 0.08 -9.43 -1.14
C TRP A 173 1.59 -9.44 -0.93
N GLU A 174 2.17 -10.53 -0.41
CA GLU A 174 3.63 -10.64 -0.28
C GLU A 174 4.32 -10.67 -1.65
N ASP A 175 3.62 -11.15 -2.68
CA ASP A 175 4.11 -11.21 -4.07
C ASP A 175 3.98 -9.87 -4.81
N TRP A 176 3.17 -8.93 -4.29
CA TRP A 176 3.01 -7.59 -4.86
C TRP A 176 4.14 -6.63 -4.46
N LEU A 177 4.90 -6.98 -3.42
CA LEU A 177 6.03 -6.19 -2.92
C LEU A 177 7.18 -6.16 -3.93
N ILE A 178 7.51 -4.97 -4.39
CA ILE A 178 8.60 -4.69 -5.32
C ILE A 178 9.59 -3.70 -4.73
N GLN A 179 10.83 -3.68 -5.21
CA GLN A 179 11.74 -2.57 -4.90
C GLN A 179 11.29 -1.26 -5.59
N GLY A 180 10.49 -1.36 -6.66
CA GLY A 180 10.19 -0.24 -7.54
C GLY A 180 11.26 -0.06 -8.63
N ASP A 181 10.89 0.60 -9.71
CA ASP A 181 11.81 0.86 -10.82
C ASP A 181 12.68 2.09 -10.50
N PRO A 182 14.02 1.99 -10.57
CA PRO A 182 14.88 3.14 -10.32
C PRO A 182 14.67 4.22 -11.38
N ILE A 183 14.47 5.46 -10.92
CA ILE A 183 14.36 6.68 -11.72
C ILE A 183 15.32 7.71 -11.13
N THR A 184 16.07 8.36 -12.02
CA THR A 184 16.86 9.55 -11.70
C THR A 184 16.17 10.75 -12.30
N GLU A 185 15.89 11.77 -11.50
CA GLU A 185 15.31 13.00 -12.03
C GLU A 185 16.33 13.78 -12.87
N PRO A 186 15.89 14.42 -13.96
CA PRO A 186 16.76 15.27 -14.77
C PRO A 186 17.52 16.29 -13.93
N GLY A 187 18.85 16.29 -14.03
CA GLY A 187 19.70 17.25 -13.32
C GLY A 187 19.95 16.93 -11.84
N THR A 188 19.54 15.76 -11.34
CA THR A 188 19.80 15.31 -9.97
C THR A 188 20.65 14.04 -9.94
N THR A 189 21.19 13.70 -8.77
CA THR A 189 21.81 12.39 -8.48
C THR A 189 20.90 11.47 -7.67
N ASP A 190 19.74 11.98 -7.24
CA ASP A 190 18.82 11.28 -6.35
C ASP A 190 18.16 10.14 -7.12
N THR A 191 18.19 8.95 -6.52
CA THR A 191 17.52 7.77 -7.08
C THR A 191 16.21 7.55 -6.36
N TRP A 192 15.13 7.71 -7.09
CA TRP A 192 13.77 7.40 -6.67
C TRP A 192 13.37 6.01 -7.17
N TYR A 193 12.50 5.34 -6.44
CA TYR A 193 11.93 4.06 -6.84
C TYR A 193 10.45 4.24 -7.19
N ARG A 194 10.12 4.15 -8.47
CA ARG A 194 8.76 4.27 -8.97
C ARG A 194 7.97 3.01 -8.64
N LEU A 195 6.83 3.19 -7.96
CA LEU A 195 5.90 2.11 -7.63
C LEU A 195 4.85 1.88 -8.71
N GLY A 196 4.49 2.93 -9.46
CA GLY A 196 3.55 2.80 -10.57
C GLY A 196 2.82 4.10 -10.88
N TYR A 197 1.74 3.93 -11.65
CA TYR A 197 0.97 5.02 -12.25
C TYR A 197 -0.52 4.95 -11.89
N PRO A 198 -0.91 5.28 -10.65
CA PRO A 198 -2.30 5.20 -10.24
C PRO A 198 -3.17 6.20 -11.01
N LYS A 199 -4.37 5.76 -11.37
CA LYS A 199 -5.43 6.65 -11.85
C LYS A 199 -5.90 7.58 -10.72
N GLU A 200 -6.52 8.68 -11.13
CA GLU A 200 -7.21 9.60 -10.24
C GLU A 200 -8.15 8.85 -9.29
N ASN A 201 -8.06 9.17 -8.01
CA ASN A 201 -8.79 8.49 -6.96
C ASN A 201 -9.09 9.45 -5.81
N THR A 202 -10.32 9.93 -5.78
CA THR A 202 -10.81 10.89 -4.77
C THR A 202 -12.08 10.35 -4.14
N SER A 203 -12.38 10.77 -2.90
CA SER A 203 -13.53 10.28 -2.14
C SER A 203 -14.13 11.39 -1.28
N SER A 204 -15.27 11.14 -0.64
CA SER A 204 -15.82 12.07 0.36
C SER A 204 -14.85 12.24 1.54
N VAL A 205 -14.88 13.41 2.19
CA VAL A 205 -13.90 13.73 3.27
C VAL A 205 -13.87 12.65 4.35
N ASP A 206 -15.04 12.17 4.77
CA ASP A 206 -15.22 11.17 5.82
C ASP A 206 -14.76 9.75 5.42
N ALA A 207 -14.59 9.49 4.13
CA ALA A 207 -14.23 8.18 3.60
C ALA A 207 -12.77 8.09 3.12
N GLN A 208 -12.02 9.20 3.21
CA GLN A 208 -10.58 9.23 2.92
C GLN A 208 -9.79 8.29 3.85
N GLY A 209 -8.71 7.71 3.34
CA GLY A 209 -7.89 6.73 4.04
C GLY A 209 -8.25 5.29 3.63
N LYS A 210 -8.33 4.39 4.62
CA LYS A 210 -8.24 2.93 4.40
C LYS A 210 -9.23 2.31 3.42
N TYR A 211 -10.39 2.92 3.22
CA TYR A 211 -11.44 2.34 2.37
C TYR A 211 -11.32 2.74 0.90
N TYR A 212 -10.71 3.88 0.59
CA TYR A 212 -10.77 4.43 -0.76
C TYR A 212 -9.49 5.12 -1.22
N SER A 213 -8.69 5.70 -0.33
CA SER A 213 -7.47 6.41 -0.73
C SER A 213 -6.39 5.44 -1.15
N THR A 214 -5.68 5.76 -2.23
CA THR A 214 -4.46 5.05 -2.62
C THR A 214 -3.41 5.25 -1.53
N GLY A 215 -2.75 4.17 -1.14
CA GLY A 215 -1.68 4.18 -0.16
C GLY A 215 -0.45 3.42 -0.65
N VAL A 216 0.56 3.35 0.21
CA VAL A 216 1.76 2.53 0.03
C VAL A 216 1.93 1.65 1.25
N VAL A 217 2.11 0.35 1.02
CA VAL A 217 2.59 -0.58 2.03
C VAL A 217 4.10 -0.71 1.85
N PHE A 218 4.85 -0.42 2.90
CA PHE A 218 6.30 -0.57 2.96
C PHE A 218 6.68 -1.81 3.75
N GLU A 219 7.62 -2.59 3.25
CA GLU A 219 8.30 -3.66 3.98
C GLU A 219 9.63 -3.16 4.54
N ALA A 220 9.89 -3.47 5.81
CA ALA A 220 11.20 -3.29 6.43
C ALA A 220 11.76 -4.61 6.96
N SER A 221 13.07 -4.79 6.84
CA SER A 221 13.85 -5.80 7.56
C SER A 221 14.50 -5.20 8.80
N TYR A 222 14.68 -5.99 9.86
CA TYR A 222 15.29 -5.52 11.11
C TYR A 222 16.58 -6.26 11.45
N LYS A 223 17.54 -5.53 12.03
CA LYS A 223 18.80 -6.05 12.57
C LYS A 223 19.01 -5.62 14.01
N GLY A 224 19.75 -6.42 14.78
CA GLY A 224 20.12 -6.09 16.16
C GLY A 224 19.09 -6.51 17.22
N ILE A 225 18.04 -7.24 16.84
CA ILE A 225 17.05 -7.77 17.79
C ILE A 225 17.70 -8.85 18.67
N VAL A 226 17.52 -8.72 19.99
CA VAL A 226 18.16 -9.58 20.99
C VAL A 226 17.75 -11.04 20.81
N GLY A 227 18.74 -11.92 20.65
CA GLY A 227 18.49 -13.36 20.52
C GLY A 227 17.90 -13.78 19.18
N VAL A 228 17.68 -12.85 18.25
CA VAL A 228 17.19 -13.10 16.89
C VAL A 228 18.34 -12.89 15.92
N ALA A 229 18.65 -13.90 15.11
CA ALA A 229 19.61 -13.72 14.04
C ALA A 229 18.98 -12.88 12.91
N ASP A 230 19.75 -11.98 12.31
CA ASP A 230 19.29 -11.13 11.21
C ASP A 230 18.58 -11.95 10.12
N GLY A 231 17.39 -11.50 9.70
CA GLY A 231 16.56 -12.18 8.70
C GLY A 231 15.84 -13.45 9.20
N SER A 232 15.93 -13.78 10.49
CA SER A 232 15.16 -14.89 11.09
C SER A 232 13.80 -14.44 11.58
N THR A 233 12.82 -15.35 11.55
CA THR A 233 11.50 -15.11 12.12
C THR A 233 11.58 -14.84 13.63
N PHE A 234 10.78 -13.88 14.11
CA PHE A 234 10.57 -13.64 15.53
C PHE A 234 9.08 -13.37 15.81
N PHE A 235 8.71 -13.34 17.09
CA PHE A 235 7.32 -13.18 17.51
C PHE A 235 7.16 -11.94 18.39
N ARG A 236 6.00 -11.30 18.33
CA ARG A 236 5.59 -10.28 19.31
C ARG A 236 4.32 -10.77 20.00
N TYR A 237 4.35 -10.83 21.33
CA TYR A 237 3.18 -11.20 22.12
C TYR A 237 2.99 -10.13 23.20
N LYS A 238 1.82 -9.50 23.20
CA LYS A 238 1.48 -8.39 24.12
C LYS A 238 2.52 -7.27 24.16
N GLY A 239 3.11 -6.96 23.01
CA GLY A 239 4.11 -5.90 22.86
C GLY A 239 5.55 -6.30 23.20
N THR A 240 5.79 -7.51 23.73
CA THR A 240 7.13 -8.03 23.99
C THR A 240 7.62 -8.89 22.82
N ILE A 241 8.87 -8.68 22.40
CA ILE A 241 9.50 -9.44 21.33
C ILE A 241 10.16 -10.70 21.89
N TYR A 242 9.93 -11.82 21.22
CA TYR A 242 10.47 -13.13 21.56
C TYR A 242 11.18 -13.74 20.35
N PRO A 243 12.40 -14.28 20.51
CA PRO A 243 13.11 -14.89 19.40
C PRO A 243 12.45 -16.13 18.82
N THR A 244 11.71 -16.85 19.65
CA THR A 244 10.97 -18.05 19.24
C THR A 244 9.61 -18.07 19.95
N LEU A 245 8.67 -18.83 19.41
CA LEU A 245 7.37 -19.03 20.04
C LEU A 245 7.54 -19.73 21.41
N GLU A 246 8.52 -20.62 21.53
CA GLU A 246 8.88 -21.25 22.80
C GLU A 246 9.36 -20.25 23.85
N ALA A 247 10.12 -19.23 23.44
CA ALA A 247 10.52 -18.17 24.36
C ALA A 247 9.30 -17.39 24.88
N ALA A 248 8.30 -17.13 24.03
CA ALA A 248 7.04 -16.53 24.45
C ALA A 248 6.26 -17.45 25.42
N MET A 249 6.18 -18.74 25.12
CA MET A 249 5.53 -19.75 25.98
C MET A 249 6.20 -19.85 27.35
N LYS A 250 7.54 -19.93 27.38
CA LYS A 250 8.34 -19.96 28.62
C LYS A 250 8.18 -18.68 29.44
N ALA A 251 8.14 -17.53 28.78
CA ALA A 251 7.92 -16.26 29.48
C ALA A 251 6.50 -16.15 30.07
N THR A 252 5.50 -16.74 29.41
CA THR A 252 4.10 -16.69 29.85
C THR A 252 3.80 -17.66 30.98
N TYR A 253 4.20 -18.92 30.84
CA TYR A 253 3.90 -19.94 31.85
C TYR A 253 4.93 -20.02 32.96
N HIS A 254 6.14 -19.49 32.73
CA HIS A 254 7.33 -19.65 33.58
C HIS A 254 7.81 -21.10 33.68
N GLU A 255 9.10 -21.26 34.00
CA GLU A 255 9.63 -22.57 34.42
C GLU A 255 9.12 -22.91 35.83
N PRO A 256 8.79 -24.18 36.15
CA PRO A 256 8.99 -25.38 35.33
C PRO A 256 7.76 -25.82 34.51
N TYR A 257 6.77 -24.95 34.30
CA TYR A 257 5.43 -25.35 33.83
C TYR A 257 5.39 -25.70 32.34
N PHE A 258 5.95 -24.87 31.46
CA PHE A 258 6.04 -25.21 30.03
C PHE A 258 7.35 -25.93 29.72
N GLN A 259 7.26 -27.13 29.15
CA GLN A 259 8.44 -27.92 28.77
C GLN A 259 8.30 -28.39 27.32
N GLU A 260 9.22 -27.94 26.47
CA GLU A 260 9.19 -28.24 25.02
C GLU A 260 9.25 -29.74 24.71
N ASN A 261 9.93 -30.50 25.55
CA ASN A 261 10.13 -31.94 25.39
C ASN A 261 9.17 -32.77 26.25
N GLN A 262 8.08 -32.18 26.76
CA GLN A 262 7.09 -32.91 27.54
C GLN A 262 6.47 -34.02 26.68
N THR A 263 6.47 -35.23 27.23
CA THR A 263 5.81 -36.41 26.65
C THR A 263 4.65 -36.84 27.54
N PHE A 264 3.68 -37.55 26.96
CA PHE A 264 2.46 -37.94 27.67
C PHE A 264 2.21 -39.43 27.50
N GLU A 265 2.66 -40.25 28.45
CA GLU A 265 2.46 -41.71 28.37
C GLU A 265 1.00 -42.11 28.63
N THR A 266 0.26 -41.32 29.41
CA THR A 266 -1.14 -41.58 29.74
C THR A 266 -1.97 -40.29 29.71
N PHE A 267 -3.29 -40.46 29.54
CA PHE A 267 -4.25 -39.35 29.61
C PHE A 267 -4.20 -38.62 30.96
N ASP A 268 -3.93 -39.35 32.05
CA ASP A 268 -3.78 -38.77 33.39
C ASP A 268 -2.55 -37.85 33.48
N VAL A 269 -1.42 -38.23 32.86
CA VAL A 269 -0.21 -37.39 32.82
C VAL A 269 -0.48 -36.10 32.04
N LEU A 270 -1.16 -36.19 30.90
CA LEU A 270 -1.58 -35.00 30.14
C LEU A 270 -2.53 -34.11 30.95
N THR A 271 -3.51 -34.70 31.64
CA THR A 271 -4.46 -33.94 32.46
C THR A 271 -3.76 -33.22 33.62
N GLN A 272 -2.80 -33.87 34.27
CA GLN A 272 -1.97 -33.25 35.32
C GLN A 272 -1.14 -32.09 34.76
N TYR A 273 -0.59 -32.24 33.55
CA TYR A 273 0.16 -31.18 32.89
C TYR A 273 -0.72 -29.97 32.54
N ILE A 274 -1.90 -30.18 31.95
CA ILE A 274 -2.85 -29.09 31.65
C ILE A 274 -3.22 -28.30 32.92
N ASN A 275 -3.44 -29.01 34.02
CA ASN A 275 -3.79 -28.42 35.31
C ASN A 275 -2.62 -27.67 35.98
N SER A 276 -1.37 -27.98 35.60
CA SER A 276 -0.20 -27.27 36.12
C SER A 276 0.03 -25.94 35.42
N LEU A 277 -0.39 -25.78 34.16
CA LEU A 277 -0.23 -24.54 33.40
C LEU A 277 -1.06 -23.39 34.01
N PRO A 278 -0.42 -22.33 34.53
CA PRO A 278 -1.13 -21.23 35.19
C PRO A 278 -1.90 -20.35 34.21
N GLY A 279 -2.91 -19.64 34.71
CA GLY A 279 -3.61 -18.57 33.98
C GLY A 279 -4.38 -19.03 32.73
N ASN A 280 -4.84 -18.03 31.96
CA ASN A 280 -5.53 -18.20 30.68
C ASN A 280 -4.72 -17.62 29.51
N GLU A 281 -3.51 -17.13 29.79
CA GLU A 281 -2.63 -16.59 28.77
C GLU A 281 -1.92 -17.74 28.04
N ASP A 282 -1.93 -17.71 26.71
CA ASP A 282 -1.42 -18.81 25.92
C ASP A 282 -0.95 -18.30 24.55
N PRO A 283 0.32 -17.88 24.40
CA PRO A 283 0.83 -17.28 23.17
C PRO A 283 0.58 -18.14 21.93
N ALA A 284 0.53 -19.46 22.10
CA ALA A 284 0.36 -20.40 20.99
C ALA A 284 -1.02 -21.07 20.97
N GLY A 285 -1.89 -20.87 21.98
CA GLY A 285 -3.14 -21.62 22.13
C GLY A 285 -2.95 -23.12 22.40
N TYR A 286 -1.78 -23.53 22.90
CA TYR A 286 -1.43 -24.93 23.14
C TYR A 286 -2.21 -25.56 24.30
N LYS A 287 -2.44 -24.82 25.40
CA LYS A 287 -3.24 -25.31 26.54
C LYS A 287 -4.66 -25.64 26.12
N ASP A 288 -5.27 -24.81 25.26
CA ASP A 288 -6.62 -25.07 24.76
C ASP A 288 -6.64 -26.22 23.75
N TYR A 289 -5.59 -26.39 22.94
CA TYR A 289 -5.41 -27.60 22.13
C TYR A 289 -5.35 -28.87 22.99
N LEU A 290 -4.51 -28.88 24.05
CA LEU A 290 -4.37 -30.03 24.94
C LEU A 290 -5.71 -30.41 25.62
N LYS A 291 -6.56 -29.44 25.97
CA LYS A 291 -7.89 -29.69 26.54
C LYS A 291 -8.86 -30.40 25.60
N THR A 292 -8.56 -30.48 24.30
CA THR A 292 -9.39 -31.22 23.33
C THR A 292 -9.15 -32.74 23.37
N ALA A 293 -8.10 -33.20 24.06
CA ALA A 293 -7.77 -34.61 24.19
C ALA A 293 -8.88 -35.42 24.88
N LYS A 294 -8.97 -36.71 24.51
CA LYS A 294 -9.91 -37.68 25.10
C LYS A 294 -9.16 -38.93 25.56
N ALA A 295 -9.67 -39.59 26.60
CA ALA A 295 -9.06 -40.79 27.16
C ALA A 295 -9.15 -42.01 26.22
N ASP A 296 -10.19 -42.08 25.40
CA ASP A 296 -10.41 -43.20 24.47
C ASP A 296 -9.34 -43.21 23.36
N ASN A 297 -8.61 -44.32 23.23
CA ASN A 297 -7.51 -44.50 22.27
C ASN A 297 -6.42 -43.42 22.36
N PHE A 298 -6.09 -42.98 23.57
CA PHE A 298 -5.10 -41.94 23.81
C PHE A 298 -3.73 -42.27 23.19
N ASN A 299 -3.26 -41.39 22.29
CA ASN A 299 -1.92 -41.40 21.72
C ASN A 299 -1.16 -40.16 22.18
N GLY A 300 -0.16 -40.35 23.04
CA GLY A 300 0.64 -39.26 23.64
C GLY A 300 1.40 -38.39 22.64
N GLU A 301 1.79 -38.96 21.50
CA GLU A 301 2.61 -38.26 20.49
C GLU A 301 1.89 -37.06 19.90
N GLU A 302 0.58 -37.17 19.69
CA GLU A 302 -0.31 -36.12 19.14
C GLU A 302 -0.39 -34.88 20.02
N TRP A 303 -0.07 -35.02 21.31
CA TRP A 303 -0.22 -33.95 22.28
C TRP A 303 1.11 -33.27 22.61
N THR A 304 2.21 -33.68 22.00
CA THR A 304 3.52 -33.05 22.23
C THR A 304 3.62 -31.67 21.58
N TRP A 305 4.50 -30.82 22.10
CA TRP A 305 4.75 -29.50 21.51
C TRP A 305 5.26 -29.59 20.07
N GLY A 306 6.13 -30.57 19.79
CA GLY A 306 6.61 -30.85 18.44
C GLY A 306 5.49 -31.19 17.47
N TYR A 307 4.58 -32.10 17.87
CA TYR A 307 3.41 -32.44 17.06
C TYR A 307 2.51 -31.22 16.86
N TYR A 308 2.25 -30.44 17.91
CA TYR A 308 1.42 -29.24 17.85
C TYR A 308 1.97 -28.22 16.84
N LYS A 309 3.27 -27.91 16.91
CA LYS A 309 3.90 -26.97 15.97
C LYS A 309 3.74 -27.43 14.53
N GLN A 310 4.06 -28.69 14.25
CA GLN A 310 4.07 -29.20 12.88
C GLN A 310 2.65 -29.38 12.31
N ASN A 311 1.75 -30.01 13.07
CA ASN A 311 0.47 -30.48 12.56
C ASN A 311 -0.68 -29.50 12.83
N VAL A 312 -0.53 -28.58 13.78
CA VAL A 312 -1.58 -27.62 14.14
C VAL A 312 -1.19 -26.18 13.81
N LEU A 313 0.05 -25.77 14.12
CA LEU A 313 0.55 -24.44 13.78
C LEU A 313 1.23 -24.38 12.41
N SER A 314 1.31 -25.48 11.67
CA SER A 314 1.89 -25.53 10.32
C SER A 314 3.33 -24.99 10.22
N PHE A 315 4.15 -25.24 11.23
CA PHE A 315 5.60 -25.08 11.12
C PHE A 315 6.14 -26.07 10.08
N ASP A 316 7.18 -25.66 9.34
CA ASP A 316 7.81 -26.53 8.35
C ASP A 316 8.64 -27.66 9.00
N GLU A 317 9.16 -28.57 8.18
CA GLU A 317 9.98 -29.70 8.62
C GLU A 317 11.30 -29.29 9.30
N LYS A 318 11.75 -28.04 9.09
CA LYS A 318 12.93 -27.44 9.73
C LYS A 318 12.58 -26.71 11.03
N GLY A 319 11.31 -26.76 11.45
CA GLY A 319 10.82 -26.09 12.64
C GLY A 319 10.75 -24.57 12.49
N GLN A 320 10.59 -24.05 11.27
CA GLN A 320 10.38 -22.64 10.99
C GLN A 320 8.88 -22.33 10.83
N ALA A 321 8.46 -21.18 11.36
CA ALA A 321 7.10 -20.70 11.16
C ALA A 321 6.88 -20.32 9.68
N THR A 322 5.67 -20.57 9.19
CA THR A 322 5.24 -20.29 7.82
C THR A 322 4.17 -19.19 7.80
N ALA A 323 3.75 -18.76 6.60
CA ALA A 323 2.59 -17.86 6.48
C ALA A 323 1.33 -18.47 7.10
N LYS A 324 1.14 -19.80 6.98
CA LYS A 324 0.05 -20.51 7.65
C LYS A 324 0.19 -20.51 9.17
N THR A 325 1.41 -20.53 9.69
CA THR A 325 1.64 -20.35 11.14
C THR A 325 1.15 -19.00 11.64
N ARG A 326 1.48 -17.91 10.92
CA ARG A 326 1.02 -16.55 11.26
C ARG A 326 -0.52 -16.48 11.27
N GLU A 327 -1.16 -17.00 10.22
CA GLU A 327 -2.62 -17.10 10.11
C GLU A 327 -3.25 -17.83 11.31
N VAL A 328 -2.79 -19.05 11.61
CA VAL A 328 -3.34 -19.86 12.71
C VAL A 328 -3.16 -19.17 14.07
N LEU A 329 -2.06 -18.45 14.30
CA LEU A 329 -1.82 -17.72 15.54
C LEU A 329 -2.75 -16.50 15.68
N HIS A 330 -3.02 -15.80 14.59
CA HIS A 330 -3.99 -14.70 14.56
C HIS A 330 -5.43 -15.17 14.76
N ASP A 331 -5.86 -16.20 14.06
CA ASP A 331 -7.23 -16.75 14.15
C ASP A 331 -7.62 -17.19 15.57
N ARG A 332 -6.63 -17.63 16.33
CA ARG A 332 -6.82 -18.03 17.73
C ARG A 332 -7.07 -16.86 18.68
N GLY A 333 -6.72 -15.64 18.29
CA GLY A 333 -7.07 -14.42 19.02
C GLY A 333 -6.29 -14.18 20.31
N TYR A 334 -5.16 -14.86 20.54
CA TYR A 334 -4.31 -14.60 21.71
C TYR A 334 -3.41 -13.36 21.55
N GLY A 335 -3.30 -12.80 20.34
CA GLY A 335 -2.51 -11.60 20.07
C GLY A 335 -1.01 -11.86 19.89
N THR A 336 -0.66 -12.99 19.28
CA THR A 336 0.71 -13.31 18.88
C THR A 336 0.91 -12.98 17.41
N GLU A 337 1.82 -12.06 17.14
CA GLU A 337 2.23 -11.63 15.81
C GLU A 337 3.51 -12.37 15.38
N THR A 338 3.63 -12.72 14.10
CA THR A 338 4.71 -13.53 13.54
C THR A 338 5.45 -12.80 12.43
N PHE A 339 6.62 -12.23 12.75
CA PHE A 339 7.45 -11.45 11.82
C PHE A 339 8.31 -12.38 10.96
N LEU A 340 7.69 -12.96 9.93
CA LEU A 340 8.35 -13.93 9.06
C LEU A 340 9.60 -13.35 8.41
N ASN A 341 10.70 -14.09 8.48
CA ASN A 341 12.02 -13.69 7.96
C ASN A 341 12.51 -12.34 8.51
N GLY A 342 12.06 -11.96 9.71
CA GLY A 342 12.43 -10.70 10.35
C GLY A 342 11.87 -9.46 9.63
N ARG A 343 10.74 -9.61 8.93
CA ARG A 343 10.11 -8.54 8.15
C ARG A 343 8.85 -8.02 8.83
N GLY A 344 8.65 -6.71 8.76
CA GLY A 344 7.41 -6.07 9.21
C GLY A 344 6.99 -4.96 8.24
N TYR A 345 5.74 -4.52 8.38
CA TYR A 345 5.06 -3.72 7.38
C TYR A 345 4.52 -2.42 7.98
N TYR A 346 4.47 -1.38 7.15
CA TYR A 346 3.94 -0.06 7.48
C TYR A 346 3.02 0.42 6.37
N ILE A 347 1.95 1.11 6.75
CA ILE A 347 0.99 1.70 5.81
C ILE A 347 1.15 3.22 5.79
N TYR A 348 1.16 3.80 4.59
CA TYR A 348 1.09 5.24 4.40
C TYR A 348 0.00 5.61 3.39
N TRP A 349 -0.97 6.42 3.81
CA TRP A 349 -1.98 6.97 2.90
C TRP A 349 -1.43 8.21 2.20
N ILE A 350 -1.41 8.19 0.87
CA ILE A 350 -0.77 9.25 0.08
C ILE A 350 -1.54 10.55 0.29
N ARG A 351 -0.82 11.56 0.77
CA ARG A 351 -1.38 12.90 1.00
C ARG A 351 -1.33 13.70 -0.29
N HIS A 352 -2.41 14.37 -0.59
CA HIS A 352 -2.42 15.40 -1.63
C HIS A 352 -2.13 16.76 -1.02
N ASN A 353 -1.40 17.60 -1.73
CA ASN A 353 -1.27 19.01 -1.37
C ASN A 353 -1.97 19.83 -2.45
N GLY A 354 -3.06 20.50 -2.08
CA GLY A 354 -3.93 21.25 -2.99
C GLY A 354 -3.26 22.49 -3.57
N GLY A 355 -2.32 22.29 -4.50
CA GLY A 355 -1.87 23.24 -5.53
C GLY A 355 -1.21 24.55 -5.10
N ASP A 356 -1.20 24.95 -3.82
CA ASP A 356 -0.54 26.19 -3.40
C ASP A 356 0.82 25.89 -2.77
N SER A 357 1.86 25.94 -3.61
CA SER A 357 3.27 25.84 -3.22
C SER A 357 3.73 26.94 -2.25
N ASN A 358 2.86 27.86 -1.86
CA ASN A 358 3.18 29.03 -1.06
C ASN A 358 2.37 29.17 0.24
N THR A 359 1.52 28.20 0.60
CA THR A 359 0.81 28.25 1.89
C THR A 359 1.45 27.32 2.91
N THR A 360 1.93 27.91 3.99
CA THR A 360 2.30 27.26 5.25
C THR A 360 1.13 26.56 5.95
N THR A 361 0.03 26.26 5.24
CA THR A 361 -1.11 25.58 5.84
C THR A 361 -0.70 24.16 6.17
N GLN A 362 -0.73 23.84 7.47
CA GLN A 362 -0.58 22.48 7.95
C GLN A 362 -1.54 21.55 7.20
N PHE A 363 -1.10 20.31 7.00
CA PHE A 363 -1.94 19.22 6.51
C PHE A 363 -3.24 19.15 7.32
N ASP A 364 -4.36 19.07 6.63
CA ASP A 364 -5.69 19.11 7.21
C ASP A 364 -6.54 18.02 6.56
N GLU A 365 -6.72 16.92 7.29
CA GLU A 365 -7.46 15.73 6.84
C GLU A 365 -8.95 16.00 6.57
N THR A 366 -9.48 17.14 7.05
CA THR A 366 -10.87 17.53 6.84
C THR A 366 -11.12 18.19 5.48
N ARG A 367 -10.07 18.40 4.69
CA ARG A 367 -10.19 19.01 3.36
C ARG A 367 -10.54 17.99 2.28
N PRO A 368 -11.24 18.45 1.22
CA PRO A 368 -11.32 17.70 -0.03
C PRO A 368 -9.95 17.19 -0.47
N MET A 369 -9.89 15.91 -0.83
CA MET A 369 -8.70 15.24 -1.37
C MET A 369 -7.46 15.27 -0.47
N ALA A 370 -7.55 15.56 0.84
CA ALA A 370 -6.42 15.45 1.75
C ALA A 370 -5.65 14.12 1.59
N TYR A 371 -6.37 13.03 1.33
CA TYR A 371 -5.81 11.77 0.83
C TYR A 371 -6.42 11.41 -0.52
N GLY A 372 -5.82 11.90 -1.61
CA GLY A 372 -6.28 11.67 -2.97
C GLY A 372 -5.13 11.56 -3.96
N ILE A 373 -5.40 10.87 -5.07
CA ILE A 373 -4.54 10.88 -6.25
C ILE A 373 -5.22 11.74 -7.31
N VAL A 374 -4.50 12.71 -7.83
CA VAL A 374 -4.92 13.58 -8.93
C VAL A 374 -3.98 13.36 -10.12
N ARG A 375 -4.56 13.29 -11.31
CA ARG A 375 -3.85 13.09 -12.57
C ARG A 375 -2.71 14.11 -12.78
N ASN A 376 -1.70 13.74 -13.56
CA ASN A 376 -0.55 14.56 -13.94
C ASN A 376 0.31 15.11 -12.78
N ASN A 377 0.20 14.51 -11.60
CA ASN A 377 1.05 14.78 -10.44
C ASN A 377 2.07 13.66 -10.23
N VAL A 378 3.22 14.01 -9.65
CA VAL A 378 4.19 13.06 -9.09
C VAL A 378 4.15 13.18 -7.57
N TYR A 379 3.80 12.08 -6.92
CA TYR A 379 3.83 11.94 -5.47
C TYR A 379 5.16 11.34 -5.05
N LYS A 380 6.01 12.16 -4.42
CA LYS A 380 7.34 11.79 -3.95
C LYS A 380 7.31 11.55 -2.45
N LEU A 381 7.51 10.30 -2.05
CA LEU A 381 7.45 9.86 -0.66
C LEU A 381 8.86 9.58 -0.13
N THR A 382 9.39 10.46 0.71
CA THR A 382 10.69 10.24 1.38
C THR A 382 10.45 9.67 2.77
N VAL A 383 10.88 8.43 3.00
CA VAL A 383 10.94 7.83 4.34
C VAL A 383 11.98 8.60 5.15
N ASN A 384 11.50 9.30 6.18
CA ASN A 384 12.31 10.18 7.02
C ASN A 384 12.66 9.53 8.36
N SER A 385 11.77 8.75 8.96
CA SER A 385 12.12 7.96 10.16
C SER A 385 11.24 6.73 10.38
N ILE A 386 11.81 5.78 11.11
CA ILE A 386 11.14 4.58 11.65
C ILE A 386 11.46 4.53 13.15
N SER A 387 10.42 4.51 14.00
CA SER A 387 10.58 4.63 15.46
C SER A 387 10.27 3.36 16.24
N LYS A 388 9.73 2.33 15.58
CA LYS A 388 9.36 1.06 16.18
C LYS A 388 9.26 -0.03 15.11
N ILE A 389 9.30 -1.29 15.52
CA ILE A 389 8.94 -2.44 14.67
C ILE A 389 7.51 -2.24 14.14
N GLY A 390 7.33 -2.51 12.84
CA GLY A 390 6.04 -2.46 12.16
C GLY A 390 5.08 -3.55 12.61
N ASP A 391 4.09 -3.82 11.79
CA ASP A 391 3.15 -4.93 11.99
C ASP A 391 3.64 -6.16 11.21
N ASP A 392 3.24 -7.35 11.62
CA ASP A 392 3.61 -8.59 10.94
C ASP A 392 2.82 -8.85 9.65
N THR A 393 1.77 -8.05 9.44
CA THR A 393 0.99 -7.92 8.20
C THR A 393 0.63 -6.45 7.93
N PRO A 394 0.30 -6.06 6.69
CA PRO A 394 -0.07 -4.68 6.35
C PRO A 394 -1.38 -4.17 6.99
N GLY A 395 -2.14 -5.01 7.71
CA GLY A 395 -3.47 -4.66 8.24
C GLY A 395 -3.50 -3.91 9.58
N GLY A 396 -2.33 -3.68 10.20
CA GLY A 396 -2.23 -3.01 11.49
C GLY A 396 -2.17 -1.47 11.39
N ASN A 397 -1.61 -0.85 12.43
CA ASN A 397 -1.55 0.60 12.60
C ASN A 397 -0.12 1.15 12.65
N ALA A 398 0.87 0.34 12.26
CA ALA A 398 2.25 0.80 12.15
C ALA A 398 2.38 1.79 11.00
N THR A 399 2.87 2.98 11.35
CA THR A 399 3.16 4.06 10.43
C THR A 399 4.64 4.41 10.52
N LEU A 400 5.14 5.01 9.45
CA LEU A 400 6.46 5.60 9.36
C LEU A 400 6.32 7.12 9.13
N ASP A 401 7.38 7.88 9.41
CA ASP A 401 7.39 9.30 9.09
C ASP A 401 7.79 9.50 7.64
N ILE A 402 6.92 10.14 6.87
CA ILE A 402 7.10 10.40 5.44
C ILE A 402 7.02 11.90 5.21
N LEU A 403 8.06 12.43 4.57
CA LEU A 403 7.99 13.70 3.89
C LEU A 403 7.39 13.50 2.51
N VAL A 404 6.27 14.17 2.23
CA VAL A 404 5.60 14.14 0.92
C VAL A 404 5.88 15.43 0.17
N ALA A 405 6.29 15.30 -1.08
CA ALA A 405 6.24 16.37 -2.06
C ALA A 405 5.30 15.97 -3.20
N VAL A 406 4.39 16.86 -3.56
CA VAL A 406 3.54 16.72 -4.75
C VAL A 406 4.03 17.75 -5.77
N GLN A 407 4.34 17.27 -6.97
CA GLN A 407 4.95 18.08 -8.02
C GLN A 407 4.23 17.86 -9.34
N ASN A 408 4.22 18.88 -10.20
CA ASN A 408 3.79 18.71 -11.58
C ASN A 408 4.70 17.70 -12.28
N TRP A 409 4.11 16.78 -13.03
CA TRP A 409 4.87 15.76 -13.72
C TRP A 409 5.55 16.29 -14.99
N GLN A 410 6.86 16.53 -14.88
CA GLN A 410 7.71 16.84 -16.03
C GLN A 410 7.99 15.58 -16.87
N ALA A 411 7.88 15.69 -18.19
CA ALA A 411 8.10 14.55 -19.08
C ALA A 411 9.52 13.96 -18.91
N LEU A 412 9.59 12.64 -18.70
CA LEU A 412 10.85 11.90 -18.73
C LEU A 412 11.08 11.29 -20.12
N PRO A 413 12.34 10.92 -20.47
CA PRO A 413 12.61 10.19 -21.71
C PRO A 413 11.75 8.91 -21.81
N GLY A 414 10.97 8.79 -22.88
CA GLY A 414 10.00 7.70 -23.09
C GLY A 414 8.54 8.04 -22.75
N ASP A 415 8.29 9.19 -22.10
CA ASP A 415 6.93 9.74 -21.92
C ASP A 415 6.50 10.63 -23.11
N GLU A 416 7.24 10.57 -24.23
CA GLU A 416 7.06 11.43 -25.40
C GLU A 416 5.77 11.09 -26.16
N VAL A 417 5.14 12.11 -26.75
CA VAL A 417 4.03 11.93 -27.68
C VAL A 417 4.61 11.56 -29.03
N GLU A 418 4.43 10.32 -29.47
CA GLU A 418 4.76 9.91 -30.83
C GLU A 418 3.69 10.43 -31.80
N TRP A 419 4.01 11.52 -32.50
CA TRP A 419 3.19 11.99 -33.61
C TRP A 419 3.45 11.11 -34.83
N ASN A 420 2.52 10.20 -35.12
CA ASN A 420 2.49 9.54 -36.43
C ASN A 420 2.10 10.58 -37.48
N ASN A 421 3.10 11.04 -38.25
CA ASN A 421 2.90 11.92 -39.41
C ASN A 421 2.17 11.21 -40.55
#